data_AF-A0A9X2P2Y3-F1
#
_entry.id   AF-A0A9X2P2Y3-F1
#
_cell.length_a   1.000
_cell.length_b   1.000
_cell.length_c   1.000
_cell.angle_alpha   90.00
_cell.angle_beta   90.00
_cell.angle_gamma   90.00
#
_symmetry.space_group_name_H-M   'P 1'
#
loop_
_entity.id
_entity.type
_entity.pdbx_description
1 polymer ?
#
loop_
_entity_poly.entity_id
_entity_poly.type
_entity_poly.pdbx_seq_one_letter_code
_entity_poly.pdbx_strand_id
1 'polypeptide(L)'
;MDIIKDIWFDASRIYMKTDAGKTFSRPLEAFPLLKEASDKDRLNFKIGKFGDDVRWESLDEDIHISSFFEIVEPDYENEIAAIFKRFPQLNVSEVARSIGINKSLLSKYIYGIKKPSTQRKMQIKEALHVLGEELIAV
;
A
#
# COMPACT_ATOMS: atom_id res chain seq x y z
N MET A 1 19.09 -6.80 -18.39
CA MET A 1 18.25 -6.47 -17.24
C MET A 1 17.23 -5.48 -17.76
N ASP A 2 15.94 -5.75 -17.61
CA ASP A 2 14.91 -4.82 -18.08
C ASP A 2 14.99 -3.55 -17.21
N ILE A 3 14.89 -2.36 -17.82
CA ILE A 3 14.82 -1.08 -17.11
C ILE A 3 13.49 -0.38 -17.36
N ILE A 4 13.08 0.48 -16.44
CA ILE A 4 11.86 1.28 -16.53
C ILE A 4 12.06 2.36 -17.60
N LYS A 5 11.24 2.29 -18.65
CA LYS A 5 11.22 3.27 -19.73
C LYS A 5 10.11 4.30 -19.55
N ASP A 6 8.96 3.88 -19.05
CA ASP A 6 7.79 4.73 -18.88
C ASP A 6 6.90 4.26 -17.72
N ILE A 7 6.20 5.20 -17.10
CA ILE A 7 5.23 4.98 -16.02
C ILE A 7 4.01 5.84 -16.28
N TRP A 8 2.82 5.24 -16.19
CA TRP A 8 1.57 5.98 -16.26
C TRP A 8 0.52 5.35 -15.37
N PHE A 9 -0.58 6.07 -15.20
CA PHE A 9 -1.71 5.67 -14.36
C PHE A 9 -2.97 5.67 -15.19
N ASP A 10 -3.80 4.66 -14.99
CA ASP A 10 -5.14 4.59 -15.57
C ASP A 10 -6.08 3.90 -14.58
N ALA A 11 -7.29 4.44 -14.45
CA ALA A 11 -8.30 4.04 -13.46
C ALA A 11 -7.71 3.88 -12.05
N SER A 12 -7.59 2.65 -11.57
CA SER A 12 -7.05 2.29 -10.24
C SER A 12 -5.70 1.58 -10.31
N ARG A 13 -4.96 1.71 -11.41
CA ARG A 13 -3.70 0.97 -11.65
C ARG A 13 -2.54 1.89 -12.01
N ILE A 14 -1.35 1.41 -11.67
CA ILE A 14 -0.07 1.91 -12.18
C ILE A 14 0.45 0.94 -13.24
N TYR A 15 1.02 1.50 -14.30
CA TYR A 15 1.60 0.75 -15.41
C TYR A 15 3.08 1.10 -15.53
N MET A 16 3.87 0.11 -15.92
CA MET A 16 5.30 0.27 -16.17
C MET A 16 5.63 -0.39 -17.50
N LYS A 17 6.29 0.35 -18.39
CA LYS A 17 6.84 -0.17 -19.64
C LYS A 17 8.34 -0.28 -19.54
N THR A 18 8.89 -1.42 -19.95
CA THR A 18 10.34 -1.61 -20.00
C THR A 18 10.94 -1.05 -21.29
N ASP A 19 12.26 -0.88 -21.30
CA ASP A 19 13.04 -0.55 -22.51
C ASP A 19 12.87 -1.57 -23.63
N ALA A 20 12.67 -2.85 -23.28
CA ALA A 20 12.34 -3.92 -24.22
C ALA A 20 10.88 -3.89 -24.71
N GLY A 21 10.07 -2.90 -24.29
CA GLY A 21 8.69 -2.72 -24.73
C GLY A 21 7.64 -3.59 -24.01
N LYS A 22 8.04 -4.38 -23.00
CA LYS A 22 7.09 -5.15 -22.19
C LYS A 22 6.32 -4.20 -21.27
N THR A 23 5.04 -4.46 -21.07
CA THR A 23 4.20 -3.66 -20.17
C THR A 23 3.74 -4.53 -18.99
N PHE A 24 3.90 -3.99 -17.79
CA PHE A 24 3.44 -4.55 -16.53
C PHE A 24 2.43 -3.59 -15.90
N SER A 25 1.57 -4.10 -15.04
CA SER A 25 0.64 -3.27 -14.28
C SER A 25 0.39 -3.83 -12.90
N ARG A 26 0.06 -2.96 -11.95
CA ARG A 26 -0.37 -3.34 -10.61
C ARG A 26 -1.52 -2.45 -10.12
N PRO A 27 -2.39 -2.98 -9.24
CA PRO A 27 -3.39 -2.16 -8.56
C PRO A 27 -2.71 -1.12 -7.65
N LEU A 28 -3.29 0.06 -7.52
CA LEU A 28 -2.79 1.11 -6.63
C LEU A 28 -2.84 0.69 -5.15
N GLU A 29 -3.68 -0.26 -4.77
CA GLU A 29 -3.68 -0.92 -3.47
C GLU A 29 -2.32 -1.51 -3.09
N ALA A 30 -1.49 -1.88 -4.07
CA ALA A 30 -0.13 -2.32 -3.82
C ALA A 30 0.81 -1.20 -3.35
N PHE A 31 0.41 0.06 -3.54
CA PHE A 31 1.14 1.28 -3.22
C PHE A 31 0.19 2.30 -2.53
N PRO A 32 -0.19 2.08 -1.26
CA PRO A 32 -1.20 2.89 -0.58
C PRO A 32 -0.95 4.40 -0.62
N LEU A 33 0.30 4.84 -0.50
CA LEU A 33 0.63 6.28 -0.61
C LEU A 33 0.28 6.84 -1.99
N LEU A 34 0.51 6.08 -3.08
CA LEU A 34 0.08 6.49 -4.42
C LEU A 34 -1.43 6.44 -4.61
N LYS A 35 -2.10 5.46 -4.00
CA LYS A 35 -3.58 5.35 -4.02
C LYS A 35 -4.24 6.57 -3.38
N GLU A 36 -3.70 7.04 -2.26
CA GLU A 36 -4.21 8.17 -1.50
C GLU A 36 -3.75 9.53 -2.04
N ALA A 37 -2.66 9.57 -2.81
CA ALA A 37 -2.11 10.79 -3.38
C ALA A 37 -3.04 11.47 -4.38
N SER A 38 -2.95 12.80 -4.46
CA SER A 38 -3.55 13.59 -5.53
C SER A 38 -2.94 13.21 -6.89
N ASP A 39 -3.66 13.43 -7.98
CA ASP A 39 -3.11 13.18 -9.32
C ASP A 39 -1.84 14.01 -9.59
N LYS A 40 -1.78 15.24 -9.07
CA LYS A 40 -0.59 16.09 -9.15
C LYS A 40 0.61 15.43 -8.50
N ASP A 41 0.47 14.93 -7.27
CA ASP A 41 1.56 14.27 -6.56
C ASP A 41 1.92 12.93 -7.20
N ARG A 42 0.92 12.17 -7.62
CA ARG A 42 1.08 10.87 -8.29
C ARG A 42 1.80 10.99 -9.63
N LEU A 43 1.60 12.07 -10.38
CA LEU A 43 2.29 12.33 -11.66
C LEU A 43 3.67 12.99 -11.47
N ASN A 44 4.02 13.45 -10.27
CA ASN A 44 5.30 14.09 -9.97
C ASN A 44 6.36 13.08 -9.53
N PHE A 45 6.66 12.12 -10.41
CA PHE A 45 7.68 11.09 -10.17
C PHE A 45 8.95 11.31 -10.98
N LYS A 46 10.04 10.66 -10.56
CA LYS A 46 11.30 10.58 -11.31
C LYS A 46 11.73 9.13 -11.41
N ILE A 47 12.07 8.69 -12.61
CA ILE A 47 12.73 7.38 -12.82
C ILE A 47 14.19 7.53 -12.37
N GLY A 48 14.67 6.58 -11.57
CA GLY A 48 16.04 6.55 -11.06
C GLY A 48 17.07 6.51 -12.18
N LYS A 49 18.30 6.94 -11.89
CA LYS A 49 19.39 7.05 -12.88
C LYS A 49 19.67 5.74 -13.62
N PHE A 50 19.51 4.60 -12.94
CA PHE A 50 19.75 3.27 -13.51
C PHE A 50 18.48 2.63 -14.09
N GLY A 51 17.33 3.28 -13.95
CA GLY A 51 16.04 2.79 -14.43
C GLY A 51 15.51 1.57 -13.68
N ASP A 52 16.03 1.28 -12.49
CA ASP A 52 15.59 0.17 -11.63
C ASP A 52 14.61 0.62 -10.54
N ASP A 53 14.39 1.92 -10.34
CA ASP A 53 13.42 2.47 -9.40
C ASP A 53 12.66 3.69 -9.94
N VAL A 54 11.56 4.01 -9.27
CA VAL A 54 10.77 5.23 -9.45
C VAL A 54 10.55 5.88 -8.10
N ARG A 55 10.83 7.18 -8.01
CA ARG A 55 10.77 7.96 -6.76
C ARG A 55 9.70 9.03 -6.81
N TRP A 56 8.86 9.07 -5.77
CA TRP A 56 7.92 10.16 -5.47
C TRP A 56 8.41 10.93 -4.24
N GLU A 57 9.16 12.00 -4.47
CA GLU A 57 9.81 12.79 -3.42
C GLU A 57 8.80 13.42 -2.44
N SER A 58 7.67 13.93 -2.94
CA SER A 58 6.64 14.55 -2.07
C SER A 58 5.87 13.55 -1.20
N LEU A 59 5.88 12.27 -1.57
CA LEU A 59 5.19 11.20 -0.84
C LEU A 59 6.14 10.38 0.03
N ASP A 60 7.45 10.62 -0.10
CA ASP A 60 8.50 9.77 0.46
C ASP A 60 8.35 8.28 0.07
N GLU A 61 7.86 7.99 -1.14
CA GLU A 61 7.72 6.62 -1.66
C GLU A 61 8.75 6.32 -2.77
N ASP A 62 9.33 5.13 -2.74
CA ASP A 62 10.17 4.56 -3.80
C ASP A 62 9.64 3.19 -4.23
N ILE A 63 9.62 2.93 -5.54
CA ILE A 63 9.17 1.66 -6.09
C ILE A 63 10.24 1.11 -7.01
N HIS A 64 10.88 0.01 -6.57
CA HIS A 64 11.80 -0.75 -7.41
C HIS A 64 11.05 -1.53 -8.50
N ILE A 65 11.66 -1.69 -9.67
CA ILE A 65 11.12 -2.34 -10.87
C ILE A 65 10.58 -3.74 -10.56
N SER A 66 11.24 -4.48 -9.67
CA SER A 66 10.83 -5.83 -9.29
C SER A 66 9.43 -5.89 -8.67
N SER A 67 8.96 -4.79 -8.08
CA SER A 67 7.60 -4.72 -7.53
C SER A 67 6.55 -4.97 -8.62
N PHE A 68 6.79 -4.55 -9.87
CA PHE A 68 5.85 -4.74 -10.98
C PHE A 68 5.77 -6.18 -11.50
N PHE A 69 6.66 -7.08 -11.07
CA PHE A 69 6.63 -8.48 -11.47
C PHE A 69 5.66 -9.32 -10.62
N GLU A 70 5.15 -8.76 -9.52
CA GLU A 70 4.08 -9.39 -8.75
C GLU A 70 2.72 -9.25 -9.45
N ILE A 71 1.92 -10.31 -9.42
CA ILE A 71 0.59 -10.38 -10.03
C ILE A 71 -0.56 -10.40 -9.00
N VAL A 72 -0.26 -10.08 -7.74
CA VAL A 72 -1.26 -10.11 -6.65
C VAL A 72 -2.25 -8.97 -6.83
N GLU A 73 -3.54 -9.32 -6.89
CA GLU A 73 -4.67 -8.39 -6.94
C GLU A 73 -5.30 -8.23 -5.53
N PRO A 74 -6.08 -7.15 -5.28
CA PRO A 74 -6.68 -6.91 -3.98
C PRO A 74 -7.70 -7.98 -3.61
N ASP A 75 -7.72 -8.38 -2.34
CA ASP A 75 -8.69 -9.32 -1.77
C ASP A 75 -9.26 -8.73 -0.48
N TYR A 76 -10.44 -8.13 -0.59
CA TYR A 76 -11.13 -7.50 0.53
C TYR A 76 -11.89 -8.51 1.41
N GLU A 77 -11.97 -9.79 1.02
CA GLU A 77 -12.62 -10.85 1.79
C GLU A 77 -11.65 -11.43 2.83
N ASN A 78 -11.14 -10.55 3.70
CA ASN A 78 -10.22 -10.91 4.76
C ASN A 78 -10.64 -10.30 6.12
N GLU A 79 -10.20 -10.92 7.21
CA GLU A 79 -10.62 -10.52 8.56
C GLU A 79 -10.19 -9.10 8.95
N ILE A 80 -9.07 -8.59 8.41
CA ILE A 80 -8.61 -7.23 8.71
C ILE A 80 -9.48 -6.22 7.98
N ALA A 81 -9.77 -6.45 6.68
CA ALA A 81 -10.72 -5.66 5.92
C ALA A 81 -12.10 -5.61 6.59
N ALA A 82 -12.60 -6.75 7.06
CA ALA A 82 -13.90 -6.85 7.72
C ALA A 82 -13.99 -5.95 8.97
N ILE A 83 -12.91 -5.85 9.75
CA ILE A 83 -12.85 -4.98 10.93
C ILE A 83 -12.95 -3.50 10.51
N PHE A 84 -12.07 -3.04 9.60
CA PHE A 84 -12.05 -1.63 9.18
C PHE A 84 -13.30 -1.23 8.40
N LYS A 85 -13.95 -2.17 7.70
CA LYS A 85 -15.26 -1.97 7.07
C LYS A 85 -16.37 -1.83 8.11
N ARG A 86 -16.35 -2.61 9.19
CA ARG A 86 -17.34 -2.56 10.27
C ARG A 86 -17.20 -1.29 11.12
N PHE A 87 -15.98 -0.79 11.27
CA PHE A 87 -15.66 0.38 12.10
C PHE A 87 -14.95 1.47 11.27
N PRO A 88 -15.68 2.19 10.39
CA PRO A 88 -15.11 3.22 9.52
C PRO A 88 -14.50 4.41 10.29
N GLN A 89 -14.82 4.55 11.58
CA GLN A 89 -14.22 5.55 12.47
C GLN A 89 -12.78 5.22 12.89
N LEU A 90 -12.30 4.00 12.65
CA LEU A 90 -10.92 3.62 12.98
C LEU A 90 -9.92 4.32 12.06
N ASN A 91 -8.96 5.03 12.65
CA ASN A 91 -7.87 5.63 11.91
C ASN A 91 -6.75 4.60 11.67
N VAL A 92 -6.58 4.17 10.41
CA VAL A 92 -5.54 3.22 9.99
C VAL A 92 -4.13 3.65 10.42
N SER A 93 -3.83 4.94 10.37
CA SER A 93 -2.50 5.46 10.71
C SER A 93 -2.20 5.32 12.20
N GLU A 94 -3.20 5.60 13.04
CA GLU A 94 -3.07 5.49 14.51
C GLU A 94 -2.95 4.03 14.95
N VAL A 95 -3.77 3.14 14.38
CA VAL A 95 -3.69 1.69 14.65
C VAL A 95 -2.35 1.12 14.19
N ALA A 96 -1.84 1.54 13.03
CA ALA A 96 -0.51 1.12 12.58
C ALA A 96 0.59 1.57 13.54
N ARG A 97 0.52 2.81 14.03
CA ARG A 97 1.49 3.38 14.97
C ARG A 97 1.49 2.66 16.32
N SER A 98 0.31 2.35 16.87
CA SER A 98 0.22 1.68 18.19
C SER A 98 0.84 0.28 18.21
N ILE A 99 0.90 -0.41 17.06
CA ILE A 99 1.56 -1.72 16.93
C ILE A 99 2.94 -1.66 16.25
N GLY A 100 3.49 -0.46 16.07
CA GLY A 100 4.84 -0.24 15.54
C GLY A 100 5.03 -0.68 14.09
N ILE A 101 4.03 -0.50 13.22
CA ILE A 101 4.16 -0.77 11.78
C ILE A 101 3.89 0.46 10.92
N ASN A 102 4.41 0.43 9.70
CA ASN A 102 4.12 1.43 8.69
C ASN A 102 2.64 1.35 8.26
N LYS A 103 1.96 2.50 8.14
CA LYS A 103 0.57 2.63 7.66
C LYS A 103 0.33 1.90 6.34
N SER A 104 1.25 2.01 5.39
CA SER A 104 1.16 1.32 4.09
C SER A 104 1.17 -0.19 4.24
N LEU A 105 1.88 -0.74 5.23
CA LEU A 105 1.83 -2.19 5.50
C LEU A 105 0.46 -2.60 6.01
N LEU A 106 -0.13 -1.87 6.96
CA LEU A 106 -1.48 -2.14 7.46
C LEU A 106 -2.52 -2.00 6.34
N SER A 107 -2.40 -0.97 5.51
CA SER A 107 -3.27 -0.74 4.36
C SER A 107 -3.18 -1.89 3.35
N LYS A 108 -1.97 -2.42 3.08
CA LYS A 108 -1.80 -3.62 2.24
C LYS A 108 -2.43 -4.88 2.86
N TYR A 109 -2.53 -4.99 4.19
CA TYR A 109 -3.30 -6.05 4.84
C TYR A 109 -4.80 -5.85 4.68
N ILE A 110 -5.29 -4.62 4.86
CA ILE A 110 -6.70 -4.26 4.63
C ILE A 110 -7.10 -4.58 3.18
N TYR A 111 -6.28 -4.21 2.20
CA TYR A 111 -6.54 -4.47 0.79
C TYR A 111 -6.26 -5.92 0.35
N GLY A 112 -5.76 -6.79 1.22
CA GLY A 112 -5.43 -8.19 0.89
C GLY A 112 -4.20 -8.38 0.00
N ILE A 113 -3.49 -7.32 -0.38
CA ILE A 113 -2.25 -7.38 -1.16
C ILE A 113 -1.16 -8.15 -0.41
N LYS A 114 -1.09 -7.97 0.92
CA LYS A 114 -0.21 -8.75 1.79
C LYS A 114 -1.05 -9.54 2.79
N LYS A 115 -0.60 -10.75 3.10
CA LYS A 115 -1.23 -11.59 4.13
C LYS A 115 -0.45 -11.43 5.44
N PRO A 116 -1.08 -10.91 6.52
CA PRO A 116 -0.42 -10.84 7.82
C PRO A 116 -0.25 -12.25 8.42
N SER A 117 0.84 -12.45 9.15
CA SER A 117 1.04 -13.67 9.94
C SER A 117 0.00 -13.79 11.07
N THR A 118 -0.16 -14.97 11.65
CA THR A 118 -1.05 -15.18 12.81
C THR A 118 -0.70 -14.24 13.97
N GLN A 119 0.59 -14.10 14.28
CA GLN A 119 1.05 -13.16 15.31
C GLN A 119 0.67 -11.71 14.97
N ARG A 120 0.87 -11.30 13.71
CA ARG A 120 0.53 -9.93 13.29
C ARG A 120 -0.98 -9.67 13.37
N LYS A 121 -1.82 -10.65 13.03
CA LYS A 121 -3.28 -10.57 13.19
C LYS A 121 -3.69 -10.39 14.65
N MET A 122 -3.07 -11.15 15.56
CA MET A 122 -3.31 -11.02 17.00
C MET A 122 -2.92 -9.62 17.50
N GLN A 123 -1.75 -9.10 17.10
CA GLN A 123 -1.32 -7.75 17.48
C GLN A 123 -2.30 -6.66 17.02
N ILE A 124 -2.83 -6.77 15.79
CA ILE A 124 -3.83 -5.82 15.27
C ILE A 124 -5.10 -5.87 16.13
N LYS A 125 -5.60 -7.07 16.45
CA LYS A 125 -6.81 -7.23 17.28
C LYS A 125 -6.60 -6.72 18.70
N GLU A 126 -5.44 -7.00 19.29
CA GLU A 126 -5.10 -6.55 20.64
C GLU A 126 -5.08 -5.02 20.74
N ALA A 127 -4.44 -4.34 19.79
CA ALA A 127 -4.44 -2.88 19.76
C ALA A 127 -5.84 -2.27 19.64
N LEU A 128 -6.76 -2.95 18.96
CA LEU A 128 -8.15 -2.51 18.86
C LEU A 128 -8.94 -2.77 20.15
N HIS A 129 -8.65 -3.86 20.87
CA HIS A 129 -9.24 -4.11 22.18
C HIS A 129 -8.77 -3.06 23.20
N VAL A 130 -7.47 -2.77 23.25
CA VAL A 130 -6.90 -1.73 24.12
C VAL A 130 -7.55 -0.38 23.81
N LEU A 131 -7.66 0.01 22.53
CA LEU A 131 -8.38 1.22 22.14
C LEU A 131 -9.85 1.21 22.62
N GLY A 132 -10.51 0.07 22.55
CA GLY A 132 -11.87 -0.10 23.06
C GLY A 132 -11.97 0.09 24.57
N GLU A 133 -11.02 -0.45 25.34
CA GLU A 133 -10.94 -0.25 26.79
C GLU A 133 -10.68 1.21 27.17
N GLU A 134 -9.75 1.88 26.46
CA GLU A 134 -9.48 3.31 26.64
C GLU A 134 -10.72 4.18 26.37
N LEU A 135 -11.51 3.84 25.34
CA LEU A 135 -12.75 4.54 25.02
C LEU A 135 -13.87 4.30 26.04
N ILE A 136 -13.86 3.19 26.77
CA ILE A 136 -14.83 2.93 27.86
C ILE A 136 -14.46 3.71 29.12
N ALA A 137 -13.17 4.02 29.29
CA ALA A 137 -12.65 4.68 30.49
C ALA A 137 -12.79 6.22 30.49
N VAL A 138 -13.29 6.82 29.41
CA VAL A 138 -13.55 8.28 29.28
C VAL A 138 -15.02 8.61 29.52
#